data_AF-A0A2P6WJ60-F1
#
_entry.id   AF-A0A2P6WJ60-F1
#
_cell.length_a   1.000
_cell.length_b   1.000
_cell.length_c   1.000
_cell.angle_alpha   90.00
_cell.angle_beta   90.00
_cell.angle_gamma   90.00
#
_symmetry.space_group_name_H-M   'P 1'
#
loop_
_entity.id
_entity.type
_entity.pdbx_description
1 polymer ?
#
loop_
_entity_poly.entity_id
_entity_poly.type
_entity_poly.pdbx_seq_one_letter_code
_entity_poly.pdbx_strand_id
1 'polypeptide(L)'
;MNSFSERLSFAFRCFASILFHDEIPSDIVQKLAKPAGPIPPAPATAAPSVSHPKEVREPAKETFDRAVQMLALLQRDGRLIDFLAEDISAYPDAQLGAGIRTIHETCRHSLEQYVKLTPILNSEEDQPVTVQAGFDPAAIKLIGNVAGEPPVSGVLRHKGWRVKEVNLPPLPQGEARTVIAPAEVELS
;
A
#
# COMPACT_ATOMS: atom_id res chain seq x y z
N MET A 1 62.59 13.50 5.35
CA MET A 1 62.02 12.16 5.58
C MET A 1 60.95 12.18 6.67
N ASN A 2 59.83 12.92 6.49
CA ASN A 2 58.79 13.07 7.54
C ASN A 2 57.36 12.70 7.08
N SER A 3 57.16 12.15 5.88
CA SER A 3 55.82 11.97 5.30
C SER A 3 54.99 10.82 5.92
N PHE A 4 55.60 9.80 6.53
CA PHE A 4 54.84 8.65 7.05
C PHE A 4 54.22 8.93 8.43
N SER A 5 54.99 9.55 9.34
CA SER A 5 54.52 9.91 10.68
C SER A 5 53.39 10.95 10.62
N GLU A 6 53.49 11.94 9.72
CA GLU A 6 52.40 12.91 9.51
C GLU A 6 51.12 12.24 9.01
N ARG A 7 51.20 11.32 8.04
CA ARG A 7 50.03 10.60 7.51
C ARG A 7 49.38 9.70 8.57
N LEU A 8 50.20 9.03 9.39
CA LEU A 8 49.71 8.18 10.47
C LEU A 8 49.02 9.00 11.56
N SER A 9 49.56 10.17 11.91
CA SER A 9 48.93 11.12 12.85
C SER A 9 47.59 11.65 12.32
N PHE A 10 47.51 12.01 11.03
CA PHE A 10 46.25 12.44 10.43
C PHE A 10 45.21 11.34 10.40
N ALA A 11 45.59 10.10 10.07
CA ALA A 11 44.66 8.96 10.09
C ALA A 11 44.07 8.73 11.49
N PHE A 12 44.91 8.73 12.53
CA PHE A 12 44.45 8.52 13.91
C PHE A 12 43.55 9.65 14.41
N ARG A 13 43.89 10.91 14.09
CA ARG A 13 43.10 12.07 14.47
C ARG A 13 41.77 12.14 13.73
N CYS A 14 41.75 11.81 12.43
CA CYS A 14 40.51 11.75 11.66
C CYS A 14 39.60 10.63 12.19
N PHE A 15 40.17 9.46 12.49
CA PHE A 15 39.43 8.33 13.05
C PHE A 15 38.78 8.67 14.39
N ALA A 16 39.54 9.22 15.35
CA ALA A 16 39.01 9.60 16.65
C ALA A 16 37.97 10.74 16.55
N SER A 17 38.18 11.70 15.65
CA SER A 17 37.22 12.81 15.45
C SER A 17 35.88 12.30 14.92
N ILE A 18 35.88 11.39 13.94
CA ILE A 18 34.64 10.78 13.44
C ILE A 18 33.95 9.99 14.55
N LEU A 19 34.70 9.22 15.35
CA LEU A 19 34.12 8.33 16.35
C LEU A 19 33.55 9.06 17.58
N PHE A 20 34.10 10.22 17.94
CA PHE A 20 33.69 10.96 19.15
C PHE A 20 32.97 12.28 18.88
N HIS A 21 33.09 12.86 17.68
CA HIS A 21 32.59 14.20 17.35
C HIS A 21 31.85 14.28 16.00
N ASP A 22 31.74 13.18 15.25
CA ASP A 22 31.06 13.09 13.94
C ASP A 22 31.48 14.14 12.88
N GLU A 23 32.71 14.66 13.00
CA GLU A 23 33.27 15.68 12.10
C GLU A 23 34.68 15.33 11.63
N ILE A 24 35.02 15.74 10.40
CA ILE A 24 36.37 15.59 9.81
C ILE A 24 37.15 16.91 9.97
N PRO A 25 38.33 16.92 10.61
CA PRO A 25 39.13 18.13 10.79
C PRO A 25 39.53 18.80 9.46
N SER A 26 39.22 20.09 9.31
CA SER A 26 39.41 20.88 8.09
C SER A 26 40.85 20.95 7.59
N ASP A 27 41.84 20.91 8.49
CA ASP A 27 43.26 20.89 8.15
C ASP A 27 43.66 19.63 7.35
N ILE A 28 43.00 18.49 7.63
CA ILE A 28 43.23 17.21 6.93
C ILE A 28 42.64 17.27 5.52
N VAL A 29 41.43 17.84 5.42
CA VAL A 29 40.76 18.07 4.14
C VAL A 29 41.63 18.98 3.27
N GLN A 30 42.13 20.09 3.80
CA GLN A 30 42.95 21.03 3.03
C GLN A 30 44.31 20.46 2.63
N LYS A 31 44.97 19.65 3.48
CA LYS A 31 46.26 19.04 3.12
C LYS A 31 46.15 17.88 2.12
N LEU A 32 45.04 17.15 2.10
CA LEU A 32 44.83 16.01 1.18
C LEU A 32 44.02 16.38 -0.07
N ALA A 33 43.22 17.45 -0.01
CA ALA A 33 42.56 18.02 -1.18
C ALA A 33 43.61 18.66 -2.08
N LYS A 34 43.98 17.94 -3.13
CA LYS A 34 44.77 18.47 -4.24
C LYS A 34 44.02 19.69 -4.80
N PRO A 35 44.58 20.91 -4.79
CA PRO A 35 43.86 22.07 -5.28
C PRO A 35 43.64 21.92 -6.79
N ALA A 36 42.38 21.79 -7.20
CA ALA A 36 41.98 21.92 -8.60
C ALA A 36 42.20 23.39 -9.00
N GLY A 37 43.05 23.62 -9.99
CA GLY A 37 43.36 24.97 -10.49
C GLY A 37 42.14 25.69 -11.06
N PRO A 38 42.19 27.02 -11.21
CA PRO A 38 41.04 27.85 -11.57
C PRO A 38 40.60 27.61 -13.02
N ILE A 39 39.33 27.29 -13.24
CA ILE A 39 38.68 27.23 -14.56
C ILE A 39 38.09 28.62 -14.88
N PRO A 40 38.31 29.21 -16.07
CA PRO A 40 37.74 30.51 -16.47
C PRO A 40 36.20 30.48 -16.62
N PRO A 41 35.49 31.61 -16.46
CA PRO A 41 34.02 31.64 -16.49
C PRO A 41 33.48 31.76 -17.92
N ALA A 42 32.44 30.99 -18.22
CA ALA A 42 31.59 31.09 -19.41
C ALA A 42 30.11 30.86 -19.00
N PRO A 43 29.13 31.45 -19.72
CA PRO A 43 28.04 32.21 -19.11
C PRO A 43 26.83 31.40 -18.63
N ALA A 44 26.07 32.03 -17.74
CA ALA A 44 24.83 31.56 -17.15
C ALA A 44 23.76 31.17 -18.18
N THR A 45 23.26 29.94 -18.06
CA THR A 45 21.89 29.58 -18.43
C THR A 45 21.22 29.01 -17.19
N ALA A 46 20.02 29.52 -16.92
CA ALA A 46 19.27 29.39 -15.69
C ALA A 46 19.04 27.94 -15.21
N ALA A 47 18.95 27.82 -13.88
CA ALA A 47 18.74 26.60 -13.10
C ALA A 47 17.49 25.80 -13.49
N PRO A 48 17.47 24.51 -13.11
CA PRO A 48 16.60 24.18 -12.00
C PRO A 48 17.35 23.45 -10.88
N SER A 49 17.52 24.16 -9.76
CA SER A 49 17.60 23.57 -8.44
C SER A 49 16.17 23.43 -7.95
N VAL A 50 15.63 22.22 -8.02
CA VAL A 50 15.00 21.58 -6.86
C VAL A 50 15.09 20.07 -7.11
N SER A 51 16.17 19.45 -6.66
CA SER A 51 16.12 18.03 -6.33
C SER A 51 15.17 17.90 -5.14
N HIS A 52 13.87 17.79 -5.40
CA HIS A 52 12.98 17.17 -4.43
C HIS A 52 13.56 15.77 -4.19
N PRO A 53 13.92 15.41 -2.94
CA PRO A 53 14.10 14.00 -2.62
C PRO A 53 12.80 13.33 -3.05
N LYS A 54 12.88 12.45 -4.05
CA LYS A 54 11.82 11.50 -4.34
C LYS A 54 11.73 10.64 -3.09
N GLU A 55 10.84 11.06 -2.19
CA GLU A 55 10.47 10.35 -0.98
C GLU A 55 10.20 8.92 -1.42
N VAL A 56 11.13 8.02 -1.08
CA VAL A 56 10.96 6.59 -1.25
C VAL A 56 9.88 6.22 -0.24
N ARG A 57 8.62 6.50 -0.58
CA ARG A 57 7.49 5.96 0.15
C ARG A 57 7.59 4.46 0.02
N GLU A 58 7.79 3.79 1.15
CA GLU A 58 7.88 2.35 1.19
C GLU A 58 6.58 1.72 0.64
N PRO A 59 6.67 0.72 -0.25
CA PRO A 59 5.50 0.10 -0.89
C PRO A 59 4.49 -0.47 0.11
N ALA A 60 4.95 -0.86 1.31
CA ALA A 60 4.10 -1.33 2.39
C ALA A 60 3.14 -0.23 2.92
N LYS A 61 3.63 1.01 3.03
CA LYS A 61 2.81 2.16 3.47
C LYS A 61 1.73 2.49 2.46
N GLU A 62 2.05 2.44 1.16
CA GLU A 62 1.04 2.65 0.13
C GLU A 62 -0.03 1.56 0.13
N THR A 63 0.36 0.29 0.36
CA THR A 63 -0.60 -0.82 0.46
C THR A 63 -1.55 -0.63 1.65
N PHE A 64 -1.02 -0.23 2.81
CA PHE A 64 -1.83 0.13 3.97
C PHE A 64 -2.79 1.28 3.67
N ASP A 65 -2.28 2.38 3.11
CA ASP A 65 -3.08 3.56 2.76
C ASP A 65 -4.23 3.20 1.79
N ARG A 66 -3.98 2.30 0.83
CA ARG A 66 -5.01 1.82 -0.13
C ARG A 66 -6.05 0.93 0.52
N ALA A 67 -5.67 0.09 1.48
CA ALA A 67 -6.62 -0.71 2.25
C ALA A 67 -7.55 0.19 3.08
N VAL A 68 -6.99 1.20 3.77
CA VAL A 68 -7.79 2.19 4.51
C VAL A 68 -8.69 2.99 3.56
N GLN A 69 -8.17 3.41 2.40
CA GLN A 69 -8.96 4.12 1.39
C GLN A 69 -10.17 3.31 0.92
N MET A 70 -10.01 2.01 0.64
CA MET A 70 -11.13 1.17 0.21
C MET A 70 -12.22 1.08 1.29
N LEU A 71 -11.81 0.93 2.54
CA LEU A 71 -12.72 0.87 3.67
C LEU A 71 -13.43 2.22 3.91
N ALA A 72 -12.72 3.34 3.73
CA ALA A 72 -13.29 4.68 3.79
C ALA A 72 -14.34 4.94 2.71
N LEU A 73 -14.14 4.46 1.48
CA LEU A 73 -15.12 4.59 0.40
C LEU A 73 -16.41 3.83 0.69
N LEU A 74 -16.30 2.58 1.17
CA LEU A 74 -17.45 1.77 1.56
C LEU A 74 -18.20 2.35 2.77
N GLN A 75 -17.47 2.93 3.73
CA GLN A 75 -18.08 3.62 4.87
C GLN A 75 -18.81 4.89 4.43
N ARG A 76 -18.16 5.74 3.64
CA ARG A 76 -18.72 7.02 3.18
C ARG A 76 -19.98 6.82 2.35
N ASP A 77 -19.96 5.87 1.41
CA ASP A 77 -21.06 5.67 0.47
C ASP A 77 -22.16 4.77 1.05
N GLY A 78 -21.81 3.80 1.90
CA GLY A 78 -22.73 2.74 2.33
C GLY A 78 -22.83 2.47 3.83
N ARG A 79 -22.13 3.20 4.69
CA ARG A 79 -22.11 3.00 6.15
C ARG A 79 -21.75 1.57 6.58
N LEU A 80 -20.88 0.92 5.82
CA LEU A 80 -20.52 -0.49 6.03
C LEU A 80 -19.99 -0.75 7.46
N ILE A 81 -19.13 0.11 7.97
CA ILE A 81 -18.50 -0.10 9.29
C ILE A 81 -19.52 0.14 10.39
N ASP A 82 -20.32 1.20 10.29
CA ASP A 82 -21.40 1.45 11.26
C ASP A 82 -22.33 0.24 11.32
N PHE A 83 -22.70 -0.31 10.15
CA PHE A 83 -23.56 -1.48 10.06
C PHE A 83 -22.94 -2.72 10.72
N LEU A 84 -21.64 -2.96 10.52
CA LEU A 84 -20.93 -4.10 11.12
C LEU A 84 -20.64 -3.91 12.61
N ALA A 85 -20.56 -2.67 13.09
CA ALA A 85 -20.35 -2.34 14.50
C ALA A 85 -21.65 -2.39 15.32
N GLU A 86 -22.79 -2.25 14.67
CA GLU A 86 -24.12 -2.35 15.31
C GLU A 86 -24.45 -3.80 15.69
N ASP A 87 -24.91 -4.01 16.92
CA ASP A 87 -25.48 -5.31 17.32
C ASP A 87 -26.94 -5.41 16.88
N ILE A 88 -27.16 -6.15 15.79
CA ILE A 88 -28.49 -6.35 15.23
C ILE A 88 -29.24 -7.58 15.79
N SER A 89 -28.65 -8.32 16.74
CA SER A 89 -29.19 -9.61 17.20
C SER A 89 -30.55 -9.52 17.88
N ALA A 90 -30.87 -8.38 18.50
CA ALA A 90 -32.13 -8.15 19.20
C ALA A 90 -33.29 -7.73 18.27
N TYR A 91 -33.01 -7.42 17.00
CA TYR A 91 -34.01 -6.89 16.08
C TYR A 91 -34.68 -8.00 15.27
N PRO A 92 -36.01 -7.98 15.13
CA PRO A 92 -36.71 -8.92 14.26
C PRO A 92 -36.48 -8.58 12.78
N ASP A 93 -36.48 -9.61 11.91
CA ASP A 93 -36.27 -9.47 10.46
C ASP A 93 -37.11 -8.37 9.80
N ALA A 94 -38.37 -8.23 10.22
CA ALA A 94 -39.30 -7.24 9.69
C ALA A 94 -38.82 -5.79 9.92
N GLN A 95 -38.10 -5.53 11.00
CA GLN A 95 -37.58 -4.21 11.34
C GLN A 95 -36.27 -3.90 10.59
N LEU A 96 -35.47 -4.91 10.27
CA LEU A 96 -34.18 -4.75 9.61
C LEU A 96 -34.29 -4.55 8.09
N GLY A 97 -35.32 -5.13 7.47
CA GLY A 97 -35.36 -5.35 6.04
C GLY A 97 -35.17 -4.12 5.15
N ALA A 98 -35.69 -2.94 5.52
CA ALA A 98 -35.53 -1.75 4.69
C ALA A 98 -34.09 -1.19 4.78
N GLY A 99 -33.58 -1.01 6.01
CA GLY A 99 -32.25 -0.44 6.25
C GLY A 99 -31.13 -1.29 5.66
N ILE A 100 -31.19 -2.61 5.84
CA ILE A 100 -30.17 -3.53 5.30
C ILE A 100 -30.14 -3.50 3.77
N ARG A 101 -31.31 -3.45 3.11
CA ARG A 101 -31.36 -3.38 1.64
C ARG A 101 -30.71 -2.10 1.12
N THR A 102 -30.95 -0.96 1.77
CA THR A 102 -30.31 0.31 1.41
C THR A 102 -28.80 0.23 1.59
N ILE A 103 -28.30 -0.23 2.75
CA ILE A 103 -26.85 -0.37 3.02
C ILE A 103 -26.20 -1.33 2.01
N HIS A 104 -26.85 -2.46 1.72
CA HIS A 104 -26.39 -3.42 0.74
C HIS A 104 -26.28 -2.80 -0.66
N GLU A 105 -27.32 -2.09 -1.10
CA GLU A 105 -27.34 -1.45 -2.43
C GLU A 105 -26.25 -0.40 -2.59
N THR A 106 -26.07 0.47 -1.60
CA THR A 106 -25.06 1.54 -1.63
C THR A 106 -23.64 0.98 -1.53
N CYS A 107 -23.39 -0.03 -0.69
CA CYS A 107 -22.11 -0.73 -0.63
C CYS A 107 -21.79 -1.43 -1.96
N ARG A 108 -22.78 -2.10 -2.56
CA ARG A 108 -22.63 -2.74 -3.88
C ARG A 108 -22.28 -1.72 -4.96
N HIS A 109 -23.00 -0.61 -5.02
CA HIS A 109 -22.74 0.45 -5.99
C HIS A 109 -21.34 1.06 -5.81
N SER A 110 -20.93 1.33 -4.56
CA SER A 110 -19.58 1.83 -4.26
C SER A 110 -18.51 0.84 -4.69
N LEU A 111 -18.67 -0.45 -4.36
CA LEU A 111 -17.76 -1.50 -4.81
C LEU A 111 -17.67 -1.56 -6.34
N GLU A 112 -18.79 -1.57 -7.04
CA GLU A 112 -18.83 -1.60 -8.51
C GLU A 112 -18.21 -0.36 -9.15
N GLN A 113 -18.29 0.80 -8.50
CA GLN A 113 -17.70 2.04 -8.99
C GLN A 113 -16.16 1.99 -8.97
N TYR A 114 -15.57 1.44 -7.90
CA TYR A 114 -14.13 1.49 -7.69
C TYR A 114 -13.39 0.18 -8.00
N VAL A 115 -14.06 -0.97 -7.92
CA VAL A 115 -13.47 -2.31 -8.11
C VAL A 115 -14.39 -3.17 -8.96
N LYS A 116 -14.00 -3.44 -10.21
CA LYS A 116 -14.74 -4.36 -11.08
C LYS A 116 -14.34 -5.78 -10.78
N LEU A 117 -15.31 -6.60 -10.36
CA LEU A 117 -15.12 -8.01 -10.05
C LEU A 117 -15.67 -8.90 -11.17
N THR A 118 -15.04 -10.06 -11.35
CA THR A 118 -15.48 -11.13 -12.25
C THR A 118 -15.40 -12.47 -11.54
N PRO A 119 -16.27 -13.45 -11.85
CA PRO A 119 -16.16 -14.77 -11.28
C PRO A 119 -14.89 -15.48 -11.76
N ILE A 120 -14.28 -16.31 -10.91
CA ILE A 120 -13.14 -17.13 -11.32
C ILE A 120 -13.61 -18.27 -12.23
N LEU A 121 -14.70 -18.92 -11.85
CA LEU A 121 -15.39 -19.92 -12.66
C LEU A 121 -16.73 -19.36 -13.13
N ASN A 122 -16.93 -19.29 -14.45
CA ASN A 122 -18.16 -18.79 -15.05
C ASN A 122 -19.24 -19.89 -15.13
N SER A 123 -19.62 -20.41 -13.97
CA SER A 123 -20.71 -21.36 -13.78
C SER A 123 -21.55 -20.92 -12.58
N GLU A 124 -22.81 -21.35 -12.53
CA GLU A 124 -23.66 -21.10 -11.36
C GLU A 124 -23.21 -21.96 -10.18
N GLU A 125 -23.49 -21.48 -8.97
CA GLU A 125 -23.29 -22.26 -7.76
C GLU A 125 -24.22 -23.47 -7.77
N ASP A 126 -23.75 -24.56 -7.17
CA ASP A 126 -24.35 -25.89 -7.15
C ASP A 126 -24.44 -26.62 -8.51
N GLN A 127 -23.82 -26.08 -9.57
CA GLN A 127 -23.67 -26.77 -10.86
C GLN A 127 -22.39 -27.61 -10.96
N PRO A 128 -22.39 -28.69 -11.77
CA PRO A 128 -21.18 -29.47 -12.02
C PRO A 128 -20.14 -28.67 -12.79
N VAL A 129 -18.88 -28.78 -12.37
CA VAL A 129 -17.73 -28.15 -13.02
C VAL A 129 -16.56 -29.13 -13.10
N THR A 130 -15.74 -28.99 -14.13
CA THR A 130 -14.51 -29.77 -14.29
C THR A 130 -13.30 -28.84 -14.13
N VAL A 131 -12.46 -29.14 -13.14
CA VAL A 131 -11.21 -28.43 -12.88
C VAL A 131 -10.10 -29.15 -13.64
N GLN A 132 -9.45 -28.43 -14.55
CA GLN A 132 -8.41 -28.97 -15.42
C GLN A 132 -7.07 -29.13 -14.67
N ALA A 133 -6.17 -29.93 -15.24
CA ALA A 133 -4.78 -29.97 -14.80
C ALA A 133 -4.11 -28.58 -14.89
N GLY A 134 -3.18 -28.30 -13.97
CA GLY A 134 -2.47 -27.02 -13.93
C GLY A 134 -3.31 -25.84 -13.47
N PHE A 135 -4.43 -26.08 -12.77
CA PHE A 135 -5.18 -24.99 -12.13
C PHE A 135 -4.33 -24.28 -11.07
N ASP A 136 -4.59 -22.99 -10.86
CA ASP A 136 -3.93 -22.19 -9.83
C ASP A 136 -4.61 -22.43 -8.45
N PRO A 137 -3.88 -22.98 -7.45
CA PRO A 137 -4.42 -23.20 -6.11
C PRO A 137 -4.81 -21.92 -5.37
N ALA A 138 -4.29 -20.75 -5.78
CA ALA A 138 -4.73 -19.46 -5.24
C ALA A 138 -6.09 -19.03 -5.80
N ALA A 139 -6.48 -19.53 -6.98
CA ALA A 139 -7.75 -19.21 -7.63
C ALA A 139 -8.84 -20.25 -7.37
N ILE A 140 -8.48 -21.54 -7.28
CA ILE A 140 -9.44 -22.64 -7.10
C ILE A 140 -9.01 -23.50 -5.91
N LYS A 141 -9.86 -23.54 -4.89
CA LYS A 141 -9.70 -24.43 -3.74
C LYS A 141 -10.59 -25.66 -3.91
N LEU A 142 -9.97 -26.84 -3.99
CA LEU A 142 -10.69 -28.12 -3.98
C LEU A 142 -11.14 -28.45 -2.54
N ILE A 143 -12.39 -28.89 -2.38
CA ILE A 143 -13.00 -29.23 -1.08
C ILE A 143 -13.56 -30.66 -1.17
N GLY A 144 -13.35 -31.46 -0.12
CA GLY A 144 -13.86 -32.84 -0.03
C GLY A 144 -12.78 -33.90 -0.27
N ASN A 145 -13.16 -35.02 -0.89
CA ASN A 145 -12.22 -36.09 -1.22
C ASN A 145 -11.41 -35.72 -2.46
N VAL A 146 -10.21 -35.18 -2.27
CA VAL A 146 -9.31 -34.71 -3.34
C VAL A 146 -8.45 -35.84 -3.92
N ALA A 147 -8.93 -37.08 -3.86
CA ALA A 147 -8.21 -38.23 -4.40
C ALA A 147 -8.38 -38.29 -5.93
N GLY A 148 -7.26 -38.17 -6.66
CA GLY A 148 -7.22 -38.25 -8.12
C GLY A 148 -6.30 -37.19 -8.72
N GLU A 149 -5.72 -37.49 -9.88
CA GLU A 149 -5.03 -36.49 -10.68
C GLU A 149 -6.04 -35.71 -11.52
N PRO A 150 -5.85 -34.40 -11.75
CA PRO A 150 -6.70 -33.65 -12.66
C PRO A 150 -6.76 -34.28 -14.07
N PRO A 151 -7.87 -34.11 -14.80
CA PRO A 151 -9.02 -33.27 -14.49
C PRO A 151 -9.93 -33.86 -13.41
N VAL A 152 -10.36 -33.02 -12.47
CA VAL A 152 -11.24 -33.41 -11.37
C VAL A 152 -12.62 -32.80 -11.59
N SER A 153 -13.67 -33.62 -11.52
CA SER A 153 -15.06 -33.14 -11.60
C SER A 153 -15.64 -32.96 -10.20
N GLY A 154 -16.40 -31.90 -10.01
CA GLY A 154 -17.06 -31.58 -8.75
C GLY A 154 -18.26 -30.67 -8.94
N VAL A 155 -18.80 -30.17 -7.83
CA VAL A 155 -19.90 -29.20 -7.82
C VAL A 155 -19.35 -27.86 -7.34
N LEU A 156 -19.64 -26.78 -8.08
CA LEU A 156 -19.17 -25.46 -7.74
C LEU A 156 -19.92 -24.92 -6.51
N ARG A 157 -19.26 -24.83 -5.35
CA ARG A 157 -19.91 -24.28 -4.14
C ARG A 157 -19.84 -22.77 -4.03
N HIS A 158 -18.83 -22.17 -4.62
CA HIS A 158 -18.69 -20.72 -4.69
C HIS A 158 -17.85 -20.38 -5.93
N LYS A 159 -18.34 -19.48 -6.78
CA LYS A 159 -17.69 -19.14 -8.06
C LYS A 159 -16.34 -18.41 -7.94
N GLY A 160 -16.04 -17.92 -6.74
CA GLY A 160 -14.88 -17.09 -6.46
C GLY A 160 -14.99 -15.71 -7.13
N TRP A 161 -14.12 -14.79 -6.73
CA TRP A 161 -14.08 -13.45 -7.30
C TRP A 161 -12.65 -13.06 -7.65
N ARG A 162 -12.48 -12.47 -8.82
CA ARG A 162 -11.24 -11.89 -9.31
C ARG A 162 -11.46 -10.42 -9.62
N VAL A 163 -10.53 -9.59 -9.18
CA VAL A 163 -10.46 -8.19 -9.57
C VAL A 163 -10.06 -8.10 -11.04
N LYS A 164 -10.91 -7.47 -11.85
CA LYS A 164 -10.66 -7.15 -13.26
C LYS A 164 -10.05 -5.76 -13.41
N GLU A 165 -10.53 -4.81 -12.63
CA GLU A 165 -10.12 -3.40 -12.70
C GLU A 165 -10.27 -2.73 -11.33
N VAL A 166 -9.34 -1.82 -11.02
CA VAL A 166 -9.38 -0.97 -9.83
C VAL A 166 -9.22 0.48 -10.27
N ASN A 167 -10.21 1.32 -9.94
CA ASN A 167 -10.21 2.73 -10.21
C ASN A 167 -10.44 3.49 -8.90
N LEU A 168 -9.38 3.72 -8.12
CA LEU A 168 -9.47 4.42 -6.85
C LEU A 168 -9.13 5.91 -7.02
N PRO A 169 -9.79 6.81 -6.27
CA PRO A 169 -9.42 8.22 -6.26
C PRO A 169 -7.99 8.43 -5.73
N PRO A 170 -7.41 9.62 -5.90
CA PRO A 170 -6.11 9.95 -5.30
C PRO A 170 -6.13 9.77 -3.78
N LEU A 171 -5.01 9.31 -3.22
CA LEU A 171 -4.88 9.15 -1.78
C LEU A 171 -4.92 10.51 -1.07
N PRO A 172 -5.63 10.61 0.08
CA PRO A 172 -5.61 11.83 0.88
C PRO A 172 -4.21 12.08 1.49
N GLN A 173 -3.99 13.31 1.97
CA GLN A 173 -2.74 13.74 2.58
C GLN A 173 -2.86 13.80 4.11
N GLY A 174 -1.73 13.69 4.81
CA GLY A 174 -1.68 13.79 6.27
C GLY A 174 -2.45 12.68 6.99
N GLU A 175 -3.09 13.05 8.10
CA GLU A 175 -3.83 12.14 8.99
C GLU A 175 -5.06 11.49 8.33
N ALA A 176 -5.59 12.08 7.26
CA ALA A 176 -6.69 11.52 6.51
C ALA A 176 -6.37 10.15 5.84
N ARG A 177 -5.11 9.70 5.91
CA ARG A 177 -4.70 8.34 5.48
C ARG A 177 -5.05 7.25 6.47
N THR A 178 -5.22 7.60 7.74
CA THR A 178 -5.55 6.67 8.82
C THR A 178 -6.99 6.83 9.32
N VAL A 179 -7.67 7.89 8.89
CA VAL A 179 -9.06 8.18 9.25
C VAL A 179 -10.00 7.63 8.19
N ILE A 180 -10.89 6.73 8.61
CA ILE A 180 -11.91 6.13 7.73
C ILE A 180 -13.15 7.05 7.62
N ALA A 181 -13.64 7.54 8.76
CA ALA A 181 -14.71 8.51 8.85
C ALA A 181 -14.36 9.52 9.94
N PRO A 182 -14.51 10.84 9.69
CA PRO A 182 -14.26 11.85 10.71
C PRO A 182 -15.34 11.80 11.80
N ALA A 183 -14.98 12.18 13.02
CA ALA A 183 -15.95 12.44 14.06
C ALA A 183 -16.68 13.76 13.77
N GLU A 184 -18.01 13.76 13.87
CA GLU A 184 -18.84 14.95 13.70
C GLU A 184 -19.20 15.51 15.09
N VAL A 185 -18.92 16.79 15.32
CA VAL A 185 -19.18 17.48 16.58
C VAL A 185 -20.03 18.72 16.29
N GLU A 186 -21.24 18.75 16.84
CA GLU A 186 -22.12 19.91 16.79
C GLU A 186 -21.71 20.92 17.86
N LEU A 187 -21.52 22.19 17.47
CA LEU A 187 -21.14 23.27 18.38
C LEU A 187 -22.40 23.94 18.97
N SER A 188 -22.37 24.27 20.25
CA SER A 188 -23.41 24.98 20.99
C SER A 188 -23.29 26.50 20.92
#